data_AF-A0A7X8DVT4-F1
#
_entry.id   AF-A0A7X8DVT4-F1
#
_cell.length_a   1.000
_cell.length_b   1.000
_cell.length_c   1.000
_cell.angle_alpha   90.00
_cell.angle_beta   90.00
_cell.angle_gamma   90.00
#
_symmetry.space_group_name_H-M   'P 1'
#
loop_
_entity.id
_entity.type
_entity.pdbx_description
1 polymer ?
#
loop_
_entity_poly.entity_id
_entity_poly.type
_entity_poly.pdbx_seq_one_letter_code
_entity_poly.pdbx_strand_id
1 'polypeptide(L)'
;MSNRKNQVLIGIIIVVIGLFAFISEWINIPFIRKDNLFALFVATALLLLYYTKKKPWALVVGMIIGFFGVLGIFPSLYFNTGTFIAPMIFIMPGIIFFILYYSKNNIGFLIPGSILIWFGIFIFLVVSGLTRGIMIPTVFFGSLGAAFLSIYIFGRHKTGKWPLIPGGILLGLGFLIFAGVSVGFIFGLGPKLIPVTLIIVGLLIVVSNSKKQ
;
A
#
# COMPACT_ATOMS: atom_id res chain seq x y z
N MET A 1 4.06 24.53 -35.06
CA MET A 1 2.87 24.30 -34.19
C MET A 1 3.16 23.81 -32.75
N SER A 2 4.32 23.21 -32.45
CA SER A 2 4.69 22.70 -31.10
C SER A 2 4.93 23.78 -30.02
N ASN A 3 5.38 24.98 -30.41
CA ASN A 3 5.86 25.98 -29.45
C ASN A 3 4.71 26.73 -28.72
N ARG A 4 3.61 27.03 -29.42
CA ARG A 4 2.44 27.71 -28.83
C ARG A 4 1.78 26.90 -27.71
N LYS A 5 1.64 25.58 -27.88
CA LYS A 5 1.06 24.71 -26.84
C LYS A 5 1.92 24.68 -25.56
N ASN A 6 3.25 24.73 -25.71
CA ASN A 6 4.16 24.80 -24.56
C ASN A 6 4.09 26.17 -23.87
N GLN A 7 4.01 27.27 -24.63
CA GLN A 7 3.87 28.62 -24.08
C GLN A 7 2.56 28.79 -23.32
N VAL A 8 1.45 28.27 -23.85
CA VAL A 8 0.16 28.27 -23.17
C VAL A 8 0.21 27.43 -21.90
N LEU A 9 0.87 26.27 -21.92
CA LEU A 9 1.01 25.43 -20.73
C LEU A 9 1.85 26.10 -19.64
N ILE A 10 2.96 26.74 -20.01
CA ILE A 10 3.80 27.51 -19.09
C ILE A 10 3.01 28.69 -18.51
N GLY A 11 2.23 29.39 -19.35
CA GLY A 11 1.34 30.47 -18.92
C GLY A 11 0.28 30.00 -17.93
N ILE A 12 -0.37 28.86 -18.18
CA ILE A 12 -1.36 28.27 -17.28
C ILE A 12 -0.71 27.89 -15.94
N ILE A 13 0.48 27.28 -15.97
CA ILE A 13 1.21 26.95 -14.74
C ILE A 13 1.49 28.23 -13.93
N ILE A 14 1.93 29.31 -14.57
CA ILE A 14 2.20 30.60 -13.91
C ILE A 14 0.92 31.24 -13.35
N VAL A 15 -0.19 31.19 -14.08
CA VAL A 15 -1.48 31.73 -13.59
C VAL A 15 -1.96 30.95 -12.37
N VAL A 16 -1.83 29.63 -12.39
CA VAL A 16 -2.17 28.77 -11.25
C VAL A 16 -1.22 29.00 -10.06
N ILE A 17 0.07 29.26 -10.31
CA ILE A 17 1.04 29.70 -9.26
C ILE A 17 0.56 30.99 -8.61
N GLY A 18 0.24 32.01 -9.41
CA GLY A 18 -0.14 33.33 -8.92
C GLY A 18 -1.44 33.31 -8.12
N LEU A 19 -2.46 32.60 -8.63
CA LEU A 19 -3.74 32.43 -7.93
C LEU A 19 -3.57 31.70 -6.60
N PHE A 20 -2.75 30.65 -6.56
CA PHE A 20 -2.51 29.90 -5.33
C PHE A 20 -1.75 30.72 -4.27
N ALA A 21 -0.71 31.46 -4.69
CA ALA A 21 0.02 32.35 -3.80
C ALA A 21 -0.91 33.41 -3.18
N PHE A 22 -1.77 34.02 -4.00
CA PHE A 22 -2.75 35.02 -3.56
C PHE A 22 -3.77 34.45 -2.56
N ILE A 23 -4.31 33.25 -2.84
CA ILE A 23 -5.26 32.58 -1.95
C ILE A 23 -4.59 32.17 -0.63
N SER A 24 -3.32 31.76 -0.66
CA SER A 24 -2.57 31.33 0.53
C SER A 24 -2.26 32.47 1.52
N GLU A 25 -2.21 33.71 1.03
CA GLU A 25 -2.10 34.91 1.86
C GLU A 25 -3.42 35.26 2.55
N TRP A 26 -4.54 35.10 1.85
CA TRP A 26 -5.87 35.48 2.35
C TRP A 26 -6.53 34.45 3.27
N ILE A 27 -6.26 33.15 3.08
CA ILE A 27 -6.93 32.08 3.84
C ILE A 27 -5.96 31.45 4.84
N ASN A 28 -6.12 31.76 6.12
CA ASN A 28 -5.37 31.14 7.20
C ASN A 28 -6.13 29.89 7.70
N ILE A 29 -5.81 28.73 7.13
CA ILE A 29 -6.44 27.45 7.53
C ILE A 29 -5.64 26.87 8.69
N PRO A 30 -6.20 26.76 9.92
CA PRO A 30 -5.46 26.34 11.11
C PRO A 30 -4.92 24.90 11.05
N PHE A 31 -5.39 24.10 10.09
CA PHE A 31 -5.00 22.70 9.92
C PHE A 31 -3.84 22.49 8.93
N ILE A 32 -3.39 23.52 8.21
CA ILE A 32 -2.45 23.38 7.08
C ILE A 32 -1.21 24.25 7.32
N ARG A 33 -0.02 23.62 7.38
CA ARG A 33 1.25 24.35 7.38
C ARG A 33 1.51 24.94 5.99
N LYS A 34 1.53 26.27 5.90
CA LYS A 34 1.76 27.03 4.66
C LYS A 34 3.10 26.68 3.99
N ASP A 35 4.10 26.32 4.79
CA ASP A 35 5.45 25.92 4.41
C ASP A 35 5.45 24.72 3.43
N ASN A 36 4.50 23.79 3.57
CA ASN A 36 4.44 22.57 2.76
C ASN A 36 3.49 22.69 1.54
N LEU A 37 2.68 23.75 1.47
CA LEU A 37 1.85 24.05 0.31
C LEU A 37 2.71 24.37 -0.93
N PHE A 38 3.83 25.05 -0.74
CA PHE A 38 4.78 25.31 -1.82
C PHE A 38 5.37 24.00 -2.39
N ALA A 39 5.70 23.04 -1.53
CA ALA A 39 6.19 21.73 -1.96
C ALA A 39 5.14 20.96 -2.79
N LEU A 40 3.87 20.95 -2.37
CA LEU A 40 2.79 20.37 -3.19
C LEU A 40 2.64 21.06 -4.55
N PHE A 41 2.82 22.37 -4.57
CA PHE A 41 2.73 23.13 -5.81
C PHE A 41 3.83 22.71 -6.77
N VAL A 42 5.08 22.68 -6.31
CA VAL A 42 6.24 22.22 -7.09
C VAL A 42 6.02 20.78 -7.58
N ALA A 43 5.52 19.89 -6.72
CA ALA A 43 5.16 18.53 -7.08
C ALA A 43 4.11 18.48 -8.20
N THR A 44 3.05 19.28 -8.09
CA THR A 44 1.98 19.36 -9.09
C THR A 44 2.49 19.88 -10.42
N ALA A 45 3.33 20.92 -10.41
CA ALA A 45 3.96 21.46 -11.61
C ALA A 45 4.86 20.42 -12.30
N LEU A 46 5.63 19.64 -11.54
CA LEU A 46 6.47 18.56 -12.05
C LEU A 46 5.64 17.38 -12.60
N LEU A 47 4.53 17.04 -11.97
CA LEU A 47 3.61 16.02 -12.48
C LEU A 47 2.90 16.48 -13.77
N LEU A 48 2.52 17.75 -13.87
CA LEU A 48 2.01 18.36 -15.11
C LEU A 48 3.07 18.37 -16.22
N LEU A 49 4.32 18.64 -15.86
CA LEU A 49 5.45 18.57 -16.79
C LEU A 49 5.64 17.13 -17.29
N TYR A 50 5.52 16.12 -16.42
CA TYR A 50 5.53 14.72 -16.83
C TYR A 50 4.37 14.41 -17.78
N TYR A 51 3.14 14.84 -17.48
CA TYR A 51 1.99 14.60 -18.34
C TYR A 51 2.18 15.19 -19.76
N THR A 52 2.78 16.37 -19.84
CA THR A 52 2.95 17.08 -21.13
C THR A 52 4.17 16.60 -21.91
N LYS A 53 5.31 16.40 -21.24
CA LYS A 53 6.61 16.11 -21.89
C LYS A 53 7.04 14.65 -21.77
N LYS A 54 6.32 13.82 -21.03
CA LYS A 54 6.63 12.41 -20.71
C LYS A 54 8.06 12.20 -20.20
N LYS A 55 8.62 13.17 -19.46
CA LYS A 55 9.99 13.12 -18.92
C LYS A 55 10.02 12.33 -17.60
N PRO A 56 10.68 11.16 -17.52
CA PRO A 56 10.58 10.27 -16.37
C PRO A 56 11.16 10.86 -15.08
N TRP A 57 12.19 11.71 -15.16
CA TRP A 57 12.74 12.39 -13.99
C TRP A 57 11.73 13.29 -13.30
N ALA A 58 10.85 13.97 -14.06
CA ALA A 58 9.83 14.85 -13.51
C ALA A 58 8.76 14.08 -12.72
N LEU A 59 8.47 12.84 -13.13
CA LEU A 59 7.59 11.93 -12.38
C LEU A 59 8.20 11.58 -11.02
N VAL A 60 9.46 11.15 -11.02
CA VAL A 60 10.16 10.69 -9.80
C VAL A 60 10.27 11.83 -8.80
N VAL A 61 10.81 12.97 -9.24
CA VAL A 61 11.00 14.15 -8.38
C VAL A 61 9.65 14.71 -7.93
N GLY A 62 8.67 14.80 -8.84
CA GLY A 62 7.33 15.29 -8.52
C GLY A 62 6.62 14.42 -7.48
N MET A 63 6.70 13.10 -7.60
CA MET A 63 6.12 12.20 -6.60
C MET A 63 6.81 12.32 -5.25
N ILE A 64 8.15 12.31 -5.20
CA ILE A 64 8.90 12.38 -3.93
C ILE A 64 8.56 13.69 -3.20
N ILE A 65 8.65 14.83 -3.90
CA ILE A 65 8.31 16.13 -3.32
C ILE A 65 6.84 16.17 -2.91
N GLY A 66 5.94 15.62 -3.73
CA GLY A 66 4.51 15.57 -3.43
C GLY A 66 4.22 14.79 -2.16
N PHE A 67 4.87 13.64 -1.97
CA PHE A 67 4.70 12.82 -0.78
C PHE A 67 5.17 13.51 0.49
N PHE A 68 6.37 14.11 0.49
CA PHE A 68 6.84 14.90 1.63
C PHE A 68 5.97 16.14 1.87
N GLY A 69 5.47 16.77 0.80
CA GLY A 69 4.51 17.87 0.87
C GLY A 69 3.20 17.46 1.55
N VAL A 70 2.60 16.33 1.16
CA VAL A 70 1.38 15.80 1.80
C VAL A 70 1.63 15.48 3.27
N LEU A 71 2.73 14.79 3.59
CA LEU A 71 3.10 14.46 4.97
C LEU A 71 3.24 15.71 5.84
N GLY A 72 3.83 16.76 5.29
CA GLY A 72 4.05 18.01 6.00
C GLY A 72 2.79 18.85 6.24
N ILE A 73 1.69 18.58 5.54
CA ILE A 73 0.41 19.32 5.69
C ILE A 73 -0.36 18.90 6.94
N PHE A 74 -0.10 17.72 7.48
CA PHE A 74 -0.82 17.17 8.63
C PHE A 74 0.11 17.01 9.85
N PRO A 75 0.53 18.10 10.52
CA PRO A 75 1.44 18.02 11.66
C PRO A 75 0.75 17.42 12.90
N SER A 76 -0.58 17.46 12.95
CA SER A 76 -1.39 17.03 14.09
C SER A 76 -1.84 15.58 14.03
N LEU A 77 -1.62 14.89 12.90
CA LEU A 77 -1.87 13.46 12.84
C LEU A 77 -0.67 12.79 13.51
N TYR A 78 -0.88 12.24 14.70
CA TYR A 78 0.04 11.34 15.40
C TYR A 78 0.22 10.04 14.61
N PHE A 79 0.78 10.14 13.41
CA PHE A 79 1.28 8.98 12.71
C PHE A 79 2.54 8.53 13.44
N ASN A 80 2.57 7.28 13.88
CA ASN A 80 3.82 6.69 14.25
C ASN A 80 4.69 6.68 12.99
N THR A 81 5.66 7.59 12.96
CA THR A 81 6.51 7.88 11.81
C THR A 81 7.13 6.60 11.23
N GLY A 82 7.48 5.63 12.09
CA GLY A 82 7.98 4.32 11.66
C GLY A 82 6.94 3.45 10.93
N THR A 83 5.67 3.50 11.35
CA THR A 83 4.58 2.70 10.76
C THR A 83 4.16 3.18 9.38
N PHE A 84 4.26 4.47 9.11
CA PHE A 84 3.79 5.06 7.86
C PHE A 84 4.93 5.26 6.84
N ILE A 85 6.11 5.72 7.29
CA ILE A 85 7.23 5.99 6.37
C ILE A 85 7.82 4.71 5.80
N ALA A 86 8.02 3.67 6.62
CA ALA A 86 8.69 2.45 6.17
C ALA A 86 7.97 1.76 5.00
N PRO A 87 6.64 1.56 5.00
CA PRO A 87 5.92 1.04 3.83
C PRO A 87 6.00 1.95 2.61
N MET A 88 5.92 3.27 2.81
CA MET A 88 5.86 4.24 1.72
C MET A 88 7.16 4.30 0.91
N ILE A 89 8.30 4.05 1.55
CA ILE A 89 9.60 3.90 0.88
C ILE A 89 9.57 2.81 -0.20
N PHE A 90 8.75 1.76 -0.05
CA PHE A 90 8.60 0.71 -1.04
C PHE A 90 7.42 0.96 -1.99
N ILE A 91 6.27 1.38 -1.47
CA ILE A 91 5.06 1.60 -2.28
C ILE A 91 5.29 2.70 -3.32
N MET A 92 5.93 3.81 -2.94
CA MET A 92 6.12 4.95 -3.86
C MET A 92 6.96 4.60 -5.09
N PRO A 93 8.20 4.08 -4.97
CA PRO A 93 8.96 3.60 -6.13
C PRO A 93 8.18 2.54 -6.92
N GLY A 94 7.42 1.69 -6.23
CA GLY A 94 6.55 0.71 -6.87
C GLY A 94 5.51 1.34 -7.81
N ILE A 95 4.80 2.36 -7.33
CA ILE A 95 3.84 3.15 -8.14
C ILE A 95 4.54 3.84 -9.30
N ILE A 96 5.72 4.45 -9.08
CA ILE A 96 6.52 5.09 -10.14
C ILE A 96 6.82 4.08 -11.25
N PHE A 97 7.30 2.89 -10.90
CA PHE A 97 7.58 1.83 -11.87
C PHE A 97 6.31 1.37 -12.60
N PHE A 98 5.19 1.29 -11.91
CA PHE A 98 3.91 0.93 -12.50
C PHE A 98 3.42 1.97 -13.53
N ILE A 99 3.59 3.27 -13.23
CA ILE A 99 3.28 4.35 -14.18
C ILE A 99 4.24 4.31 -15.37
N LEU A 100 5.53 4.07 -15.13
CA LEU A 100 6.52 3.92 -16.19
C LEU A 100 6.23 2.70 -17.08
N TYR A 101 5.69 1.62 -16.53
CA TYR A 101 5.24 0.46 -17.30
C TYR A 101 4.17 0.87 -18.31
N TYR A 102 3.10 1.56 -17.89
CA TYR A 102 2.07 2.02 -18.83
C TYR A 102 2.59 3.07 -19.82
N SER A 103 3.49 3.95 -19.38
CA SER A 103 4.02 5.03 -20.23
C SER A 103 5.01 4.53 -21.29
N LYS A 104 5.86 3.55 -20.97
CA LYS A 104 6.90 3.03 -21.88
C LYS A 104 6.54 1.66 -22.47
N ASN A 105 5.45 1.05 -22.00
CA ASN A 105 5.00 -0.28 -22.36
C ASN A 105 6.13 -1.33 -22.23
N ASN A 106 7.04 -1.19 -21.26
CA ASN A 106 8.17 -2.09 -21.05
C ASN A 106 7.99 -2.93 -19.78
N ILE A 107 7.97 -4.24 -19.95
CA ILE A 107 7.82 -5.26 -18.89
C ILE A 107 8.85 -5.09 -17.78
N GLY A 108 10.05 -4.62 -18.10
CA GLY A 108 11.14 -4.43 -17.13
C GLY A 108 10.77 -3.52 -15.96
N PHE A 109 9.74 -2.67 -16.09
CA PHE A 109 9.22 -1.86 -15.00
C PHE A 109 8.06 -2.52 -14.24
N LEU A 110 7.31 -3.44 -14.86
CA LEU A 110 6.15 -4.07 -14.22
C LEU A 110 6.57 -5.00 -13.08
N ILE A 111 7.66 -5.74 -13.28
CA ILE A 111 8.18 -6.72 -12.32
C ILE A 111 8.61 -6.03 -11.01
N PRO A 112 9.59 -5.09 -11.02
CA PRO A 112 9.98 -4.41 -9.80
C PRO A 112 8.82 -3.60 -9.21
N GLY A 113 7.98 -2.96 -10.04
CA GLY A 113 6.83 -2.19 -9.59
C GLY A 113 5.83 -3.02 -8.78
N SER A 114 5.46 -4.20 -9.29
CA SER A 114 4.54 -5.11 -8.60
C SER A 114 5.12 -5.61 -7.27
N ILE A 115 6.39 -6.03 -7.27
CA ILE A 115 7.06 -6.52 -6.06
C ILE A 115 7.12 -5.42 -4.99
N LEU A 116 7.54 -4.21 -5.37
CA LEU A 116 7.67 -3.06 -4.46
C LEU A 116 6.33 -2.67 -3.83
N ILE A 117 5.24 -2.62 -4.60
CA ILE A 117 3.90 -2.29 -4.07
C ILE A 117 3.46 -3.34 -3.04
N TRP A 118 3.46 -4.62 -3.41
CA TRP A 118 2.99 -5.68 -2.52
C TRP A 118 3.89 -5.90 -1.32
N PHE A 119 5.21 -5.75 -1.49
CA PHE A 119 6.15 -5.81 -0.38
C PHE A 119 5.97 -4.63 0.58
N GLY A 120 5.70 -3.44 0.06
CA GLY A 120 5.32 -2.29 0.87
C GLY A 120 4.02 -2.51 1.65
N ILE A 121 3.01 -3.13 1.03
CA ILE A 121 1.77 -3.54 1.72
C ILE A 121 2.07 -4.56 2.83
N PHE A 122 2.94 -5.54 2.57
CA PHE A 122 3.39 -6.49 3.59
C PHE A 122 4.02 -5.77 4.79
N ILE A 123 4.97 -4.85 4.55
CA ILE A 123 5.60 -4.06 5.62
C ILE A 123 4.55 -3.26 6.37
N PHE A 124 3.58 -2.64 5.67
CA PHE A 124 2.50 -1.91 6.31
C PHE A 124 1.70 -2.81 7.26
N LEU A 125 1.30 -4.01 6.82
CA LEU A 125 0.53 -4.95 7.64
C LEU A 125 1.31 -5.44 8.88
N VAL A 126 2.63 -5.64 8.74
CA VAL A 126 3.49 -6.06 9.85
C VAL A 126 3.71 -4.91 10.84
N VAL A 127 4.10 -3.73 10.37
CA VAL A 127 4.48 -2.61 11.24
C VAL A 127 3.25 -1.93 11.87
N SER A 128 2.11 -1.91 11.20
CA SER A 128 0.82 -1.49 11.81
C SER A 128 0.34 -2.44 12.91
N GLY A 129 0.96 -3.61 13.05
CA GLY A 129 0.57 -4.63 14.03
C GLY A 129 -0.74 -5.34 13.68
N LEU A 130 -1.25 -5.21 12.45
CA LEU A 130 -2.37 -6.01 11.94
C LEU A 130 -1.98 -7.49 11.84
N THR A 131 -0.73 -7.75 11.45
CA THR A 131 -0.17 -9.10 11.37
C THR A 131 0.84 -9.30 12.49
N ARG A 132 0.64 -10.32 13.34
CA ARG A 132 1.55 -10.61 14.47
C ARG A 132 2.00 -12.06 14.52
N GLY A 133 3.21 -12.27 15.02
CA GLY A 133 3.77 -13.57 15.33
C GLY A 133 3.75 -14.53 14.14
N ILE A 134 3.07 -15.66 14.32
CA ILE A 134 3.10 -16.81 13.38
C ILE A 134 2.37 -16.51 12.06
N MET A 135 1.59 -15.42 11.98
CA MET A 135 0.95 -15.00 10.72
C MET A 135 1.90 -14.25 9.76
N ILE A 136 3.06 -13.78 10.22
CA ILE A 136 3.99 -13.00 9.39
C ILE A 136 4.44 -13.78 8.13
N PRO A 137 4.86 -15.06 8.22
CA PRO A 137 5.22 -15.82 7.03
C PRO A 137 4.06 -16.00 6.05
N THR A 138 2.83 -16.19 6.55
CA THR A 138 1.63 -16.28 5.71
C THR A 138 1.47 -15.02 4.86
N VAL A 139 1.52 -13.85 5.49
CA VAL A 139 1.33 -12.57 4.79
C VAL A 139 2.52 -12.25 3.89
N PHE A 140 3.73 -12.66 4.25
CA PHE A 140 4.92 -12.52 3.40
C PHE A 140 4.78 -13.31 2.10
N PHE A 141 4.53 -14.63 2.18
CA PHE A 141 4.37 -15.49 1.01
C PHE A 141 3.12 -15.11 0.20
N GLY A 142 2.02 -14.76 0.88
CA GLY A 142 0.82 -14.25 0.24
C GLY A 142 1.06 -12.97 -0.55
N SER A 143 1.80 -12.01 0.01
CA SER A 143 2.10 -10.73 -0.66
C SER A 143 3.05 -10.93 -1.85
N LEU A 144 4.06 -11.79 -1.74
CA LEU A 144 4.92 -12.15 -2.87
C LEU A 144 4.14 -12.87 -3.97
N GLY A 145 3.28 -13.82 -3.60
CA GLY A 145 2.38 -14.50 -4.54
C GLY A 145 1.44 -13.52 -5.25
N ALA A 146 0.90 -12.55 -4.52
CA ALA A 146 0.09 -11.48 -5.08
C ALA A 146 0.87 -10.56 -6.03
N ALA A 147 2.17 -10.32 -5.77
CA ALA A 147 3.04 -9.59 -6.68
C ALA A 147 3.22 -10.30 -8.03
N PHE A 148 3.45 -11.61 -8.02
CA PHE A 148 3.54 -12.39 -9.26
C PHE A 148 2.20 -12.49 -9.97
N LEU A 149 1.10 -12.58 -9.23
CA LEU A 149 -0.24 -12.55 -9.79
C LEU A 149 -0.55 -11.21 -10.45
N SER A 150 -0.16 -10.08 -9.85
CA SER A 150 -0.33 -8.77 -10.47
C SER A 150 0.52 -8.64 -11.74
N ILE A 151 1.75 -9.16 -11.76
CA ILE A 151 2.56 -9.21 -12.99
C ILE A 151 1.81 -9.96 -14.10
N TYR A 152 1.20 -11.10 -13.79
CA TYR A 152 0.40 -11.86 -14.75
C TYR A 152 -0.84 -11.09 -15.24
N ILE A 153 -1.61 -10.49 -14.33
CA ILE A 153 -2.84 -9.77 -14.66
C ILE A 153 -2.55 -8.56 -15.55
N PHE A 154 -1.59 -7.72 -15.16
CA PHE A 154 -1.27 -6.47 -15.85
C PHE A 154 -0.32 -6.67 -17.04
N GLY A 155 0.43 -7.78 -17.07
CA GLY A 155 1.42 -8.11 -18.08
C GLY A 155 1.00 -9.18 -19.06
N ARG A 156 -0.27 -9.66 -19.04
CA ARG A 156 -0.74 -10.88 -19.72
C ARG A 156 -0.29 -11.03 -21.18
N HIS A 157 -0.32 -9.94 -21.94
CA HIS A 157 0.06 -9.94 -23.36
C HIS A 157 1.57 -10.08 -23.61
N LYS A 158 2.40 -9.79 -22.61
CA LYS A 158 3.86 -9.63 -22.77
C LYS A 158 4.69 -10.61 -21.93
N THR A 159 4.21 -11.00 -20.76
CA THR A 159 4.91 -11.94 -19.84
C THR A 159 4.44 -13.38 -19.99
N GLY A 160 3.35 -13.62 -20.72
CA GLY A 160 2.77 -14.96 -20.86
C GLY A 160 2.32 -15.53 -19.52
N LYS A 161 2.37 -16.86 -19.38
CA LYS A 161 1.92 -17.59 -18.18
C LYS A 161 3.01 -17.83 -17.14
N TRP A 162 4.26 -17.44 -17.44
CA TRP A 162 5.40 -17.73 -16.56
C TRP A 162 5.21 -17.24 -15.11
N PRO A 163 4.71 -16.02 -14.83
CA PRO A 163 4.53 -15.54 -13.45
C PRO A 163 3.49 -16.33 -12.65
N LEU A 164 2.60 -17.07 -13.32
CA LEU A 164 1.53 -17.82 -12.68
C LEU A 164 2.05 -19.02 -11.88
N ILE A 165 3.13 -19.65 -12.34
CA ILE A 165 3.74 -20.80 -11.67
C ILE A 165 4.35 -20.38 -10.32
N PRO A 166 5.33 -19.46 -10.25
CA PRO A 166 5.88 -19.02 -8.97
C PRO A 166 4.83 -18.31 -8.11
N GLY A 167 3.93 -17.53 -8.72
CA GLY A 167 2.83 -16.88 -7.99
C GLY A 167 1.88 -17.89 -7.34
N GLY A 168 1.49 -18.94 -8.06
CA GLY A 168 0.64 -20.01 -7.55
C GLY A 168 1.31 -20.81 -6.43
N ILE A 169 2.60 -21.14 -6.59
CA ILE A 169 3.37 -21.83 -5.54
C ILE A 169 3.45 -20.96 -4.28
N LEU A 170 3.77 -19.67 -4.40
CA LEU A 170 3.89 -18.74 -3.27
C LEU A 170 2.55 -18.51 -2.57
N LEU A 171 1.46 -18.33 -3.32
CA LEU A 171 0.11 -18.25 -2.75
C LEU A 171 -0.30 -19.56 -2.08
N GLY A 172 0.01 -20.69 -2.69
CA GLY A 172 -0.24 -22.02 -2.12
C GLY A 172 0.52 -22.24 -0.81
N LEU A 173 1.79 -21.84 -0.75
CA LEU A 173 2.59 -21.89 0.48
C LEU A 173 2.03 -20.95 1.55
N GLY A 174 1.68 -19.72 1.19
CA GLY A 174 1.03 -18.78 2.12
C GLY A 174 -0.26 -19.37 2.69
N PHE A 175 -1.09 -19.99 1.84
CA PHE A 175 -2.32 -20.65 2.25
C PHE A 175 -2.06 -21.88 3.13
N LEU A 176 -1.07 -22.72 2.80
CA LEU A 176 -0.73 -23.90 3.58
C LEU A 176 -0.23 -23.52 4.98
N ILE A 177 0.60 -22.48 5.08
CA ILE A 177 1.05 -21.95 6.37
C ILE A 177 -0.15 -21.38 7.14
N PHE A 178 -1.03 -20.61 6.48
CA PHE A 178 -2.23 -20.10 7.12
C PHE A 178 -3.13 -21.21 7.68
N ALA A 179 -3.35 -22.26 6.90
CA ALA A 179 -4.09 -23.44 7.30
C ALA A 179 -3.40 -24.15 8.47
N GLY A 180 -2.08 -24.33 8.40
CA GLY A 180 -1.28 -24.92 9.48
C GLY A 180 -1.32 -24.13 10.79
N VAL A 181 -1.28 -22.80 10.71
CA VAL A 181 -1.44 -21.89 11.87
C VAL A 181 -2.85 -22.01 12.45
N SER A 182 -3.87 -22.06 11.60
CA SER A 182 -5.27 -22.20 12.03
C SER A 182 -5.52 -23.56 12.70
N VAL A 183 -4.98 -24.63 12.11
CA VAL A 183 -5.05 -25.99 12.64
C VAL A 183 -4.25 -26.11 13.94
N GLY A 184 -3.03 -25.59 14.01
CA GLY A 184 -2.24 -25.54 15.24
C GLY A 184 -2.89 -24.73 16.37
N PHE A 185 -3.63 -23.67 16.03
CA PHE A 185 -4.44 -22.90 16.98
C PHE A 185 -5.63 -23.71 17.51
N ILE A 186 -6.32 -24.45 16.64
CA ILE A 186 -7.42 -25.36 17.01
C ILE A 186 -6.91 -26.51 17.88
N PHE A 187 -5.80 -27.17 17.51
CA PHE A 187 -5.21 -28.27 18.29
C PHE A 187 -4.50 -27.79 19.56
N GLY A 188 -4.06 -26.53 19.64
CA GLY A 188 -3.46 -25.94 20.84
C GLY A 188 -4.48 -25.44 21.88
N LEU A 189 -5.63 -24.91 21.45
CA LEU A 189 -6.75 -24.53 22.33
C LEU A 189 -7.67 -25.71 22.67
N GLY A 190 -7.75 -26.72 21.79
CA GLY A 190 -8.50 -27.95 21.99
C GLY A 190 -8.30 -28.59 23.37
N PRO A 191 -7.06 -28.87 23.83
CA PRO A 191 -6.83 -29.50 25.14
C PRO A 191 -7.17 -28.59 26.33
N LYS A 192 -7.32 -27.27 26.16
CA LYS A 192 -7.81 -26.35 27.22
C LYS A 192 -9.32 -26.16 27.21
N LEU A 193 -9.98 -26.30 26.06
CA LEU A 193 -11.43 -26.17 25.93
C LEU A 193 -12.16 -27.45 26.30
N ILE A 194 -11.58 -28.63 26.00
CA ILE A 194 -12.17 -29.94 26.33
C ILE A 194 -12.51 -30.06 27.84
N PRO A 195 -11.60 -29.75 28.79
CA PRO A 195 -11.91 -29.80 30.22
C PRO A 195 -13.03 -28.83 30.62
N VAL A 196 -13.04 -27.61 30.06
CA VAL A 196 -14.05 -26.59 30.36
C VAL A 196 -15.42 -27.02 29.86
N THR A 197 -15.51 -27.57 28.64
CA THR A 197 -16.76 -28.12 28.12
C THR A 197 -17.25 -29.32 28.92
N LEU A 198 -16.35 -30.21 29.37
CA LEU A 198 -16.70 -31.34 30.24
C LEU A 198 -17.24 -30.88 31.61
N ILE A 199 -16.65 -29.84 32.20
CA ILE A 199 -17.14 -29.26 33.46
C ILE A 199 -18.54 -28.64 33.27
N ILE A 200 -18.76 -27.90 32.18
CA ILE A 200 -20.06 -27.28 31.88
C ILE A 200 -21.13 -28.34 31.61
N VAL A 201 -20.83 -29.37 30.82
CA VAL A 201 -21.75 -30.49 30.54
C VAL A 201 -22.05 -31.27 31.83
N GLY A 202 -21.04 -31.52 32.66
CA GLY A 202 -21.22 -32.16 33.97
C GLY A 202 -22.14 -31.37 34.89
N LEU A 203 -21.95 -30.05 34.99
CA LEU A 203 -22.82 -29.16 35.78
C LEU A 203 -24.26 -29.14 35.24
N LEU A 204 -24.44 -29.10 33.92
CA LEU A 204 -25.77 -29.13 33.30
C LEU A 204 -26.52 -30.42 33.60
N ILE A 205 -25.83 -31.57 33.59
CA ILE A 205 -26.44 -32.86 33.93
C ILE A 205 -26.87 -32.87 35.41
N VAL A 206 -26.03 -32.41 36.33
CA VAL A 206 -26.36 -32.35 37.77
C VAL A 206 -27.57 -31.44 38.02
N VAL A 207 -27.59 -30.25 37.42
CA VAL A 207 -28.70 -29.29 37.58
C VAL A 207 -29.98 -29.80 36.93
N SER A 208 -29.88 -30.48 35.78
CA SER A 208 -31.05 -31.05 35.10
C SER A 208 -31.66 -32.22 35.88
N ASN A 209 -30.83 -33.03 36.56
CA ASN A 209 -31.30 -34.16 37.35
C ASN A 209 -31.86 -33.73 38.72
N SER A 210 -31.36 -32.63 39.30
CA SER A 210 -31.89 -32.03 40.53
C SER A 210 -33.30 -31.43 40.37
N LYS A 211 -33.76 -31.14 39.15
CA LYS A 211 -35.12 -30.62 38.89
C LYS A 211 -36.17 -31.72 38.67
N LYS A 212 -35.78 -32.99 38.71
CA LYS A 212 -36.65 -34.16 38.49
C LYS A 212 -36.92 -35.00 39.74
N GLN A 213 -36.30 -34.65 40.88
CA GLN A 213 -36.66 -35.13 42.22
C GLN A 213 -37.49 -34.05 42.92
#